data_AF-A0A7S3QKC0-F1
#
_entry.id   AF-A0A7S3QKC0-F1
#
_cell.length_a   1.000
_cell.length_b   1.000
_cell.length_c   1.000
_cell.angle_alpha   90.00
_cell.angle_beta   90.00
_cell.angle_gamma   90.00
#
_symmetry.space_group_name_H-M   'P 1'
#
loop_
_entity.id
_entity.type
_entity.pdbx_description
1 polymer ?
#
loop_
_entity_poly.entity_id
_entity_poly.type
_entity_poly.pdbx_seq_one_letter_code
_entity_poly.pdbx_strand_id
1 'polypeptide(L)'
;MVKRKSQPSSNTAAVPDPAKSYGDAAKNCAQQAAQDAMNRDPDAFDVYINNDFHAYGCAEVAENLLNQVHAKCAADDYKQAFQVLEGFTKWCEKDQTFTTMDDGERCNALIKLLLSAWVHVARTGHAHIKDFVNFRFVLGKTVKLGKQLQDGDTVSNGPAALQALLDGAEVQTSDQKSSPDYYAFNTLFSDYVKLYGKSGKIGGDAFDLTKQDLEELRQQGSDEDEDEDGEGGGMAEMMLATFNQELSAQGRPLMTLDDVHGIIMRSLMAGGDDDDEDEEGEEGEEEDSEEGEEGEGDEEEEEEAEDSKEEGAAPAASKKARK
;
A
#
# COMPACT_ATOMS: atom_id res chain seq x y z
N MET A 1 -41.20 14.13 -42.44
CA MET A 1 -41.34 13.71 -41.03
C MET A 1 -40.88 12.27 -40.91
N VAL A 2 -39.59 12.05 -40.63
CA VAL A 2 -39.01 10.71 -40.42
C VAL A 2 -39.16 10.40 -38.93
N LYS A 3 -40.01 9.42 -38.59
CA LYS A 3 -40.16 8.95 -37.20
C LYS A 3 -38.86 8.23 -36.81
N ARG A 4 -37.99 8.88 -36.04
CA ARG A 4 -36.88 8.20 -35.35
C ARG A 4 -37.50 7.26 -34.31
N LYS A 5 -37.23 5.96 -34.44
CA LYS A 5 -37.55 4.98 -33.40
C LYS A 5 -36.54 5.21 -32.28
N SER A 6 -37.01 5.63 -31.10
CA SER A 6 -36.20 5.64 -29.89
C SER A 6 -35.71 4.22 -29.63
N GLN A 7 -34.40 4.02 -29.60
CA GLN A 7 -33.84 2.77 -29.09
C GLN A 7 -33.92 2.79 -27.56
N PRO A 8 -34.38 1.71 -26.91
CA PRO A 8 -34.33 1.63 -25.47
C PRO A 8 -32.87 1.60 -25.02
N SER A 9 -32.50 2.62 -24.24
CA SER A 9 -31.26 2.68 -23.47
C SER A 9 -31.33 1.61 -22.37
N SER A 10 -30.98 0.36 -22.70
CA SER A 10 -30.81 -0.69 -21.70
C SER A 10 -29.36 -0.66 -21.23
N ASN A 11 -29.02 0.32 -20.39
CA ASN A 11 -27.75 0.33 -19.68
C ASN A 11 -27.83 -0.67 -18.51
N THR A 12 -27.93 -1.96 -18.83
CA THR A 12 -27.80 -3.02 -17.82
C THR A 12 -26.32 -3.20 -17.58
N ALA A 13 -25.80 -2.58 -16.51
CA ALA A 13 -24.44 -2.83 -16.06
C ALA A 13 -24.26 -4.35 -15.89
N ALA A 14 -23.34 -4.92 -16.67
CA ALA A 14 -23.09 -6.36 -16.63
C ALA A 14 -22.65 -6.75 -15.21
N VAL A 15 -23.40 -7.68 -14.60
CA VAL A 15 -23.02 -8.23 -13.29
C VAL A 15 -21.61 -8.85 -13.44
N PRO A 16 -20.62 -8.40 -12.64
CA PRO A 16 -19.27 -8.89 -12.77
C PRO A 16 -19.22 -10.39 -12.45
N ASP A 17 -18.50 -11.14 -13.28
CA ASP A 17 -18.24 -12.56 -13.09
C ASP A 17 -17.57 -12.78 -11.72
N PRO A 18 -18.21 -13.46 -10.75
CA PRO A 18 -17.68 -13.61 -9.40
C PRO A 18 -16.33 -14.34 -9.40
N ALA A 19 -16.05 -15.18 -10.42
CA ALA A 19 -14.76 -15.84 -10.59
C ALA A 19 -13.62 -14.89 -10.97
N LYS A 20 -13.93 -13.64 -11.34
CA LYS A 20 -12.98 -12.61 -11.75
C LYS A 20 -12.97 -11.41 -10.81
N SER A 21 -13.43 -11.62 -9.58
CA SER A 21 -13.51 -10.58 -8.57
C SER A 21 -12.91 -11.06 -7.25
N TYR A 22 -12.49 -10.08 -6.44
CA TYR A 22 -12.13 -10.35 -5.06
C TYR A 22 -13.38 -10.63 -4.22
N GLY A 23 -13.28 -11.53 -3.25
CA GLY A 23 -14.33 -11.75 -2.25
C GLY A 23 -14.48 -10.56 -1.31
N ASP A 24 -15.66 -10.38 -0.70
CA ASP A 24 -15.93 -9.19 0.12
C ASP A 24 -15.04 -9.09 1.35
N ALA A 25 -14.71 -10.22 1.99
CA ALA A 25 -13.75 -10.24 3.09
C ALA A 25 -12.36 -9.71 2.66
N ALA A 26 -11.91 -10.05 1.45
CA ALA A 26 -10.66 -9.55 0.90
C ALA A 26 -10.75 -8.07 0.52
N LYS A 27 -11.90 -7.60 0.00
CA LYS A 27 -12.12 -6.16 -0.26
C LYS A 27 -12.02 -5.37 1.04
N ASN A 28 -12.66 -5.82 2.11
CA ASN A 28 -12.63 -5.17 3.41
C ASN A 28 -11.21 -5.19 4.00
N CYS A 29 -10.52 -6.33 3.90
CA CYS A 29 -9.11 -6.44 4.31
C CYS A 29 -8.22 -5.43 3.55
N ALA A 30 -8.38 -5.31 2.23
CA ALA A 30 -7.62 -4.36 1.42
C ALA A 30 -7.95 -2.89 1.74
N GLN A 31 -9.22 -2.58 2.03
CA GLN A 31 -9.63 -1.25 2.47
C GLN A 31 -9.04 -0.89 3.83
N GLN A 32 -9.03 -1.84 4.78
CA GLN A 32 -8.38 -1.64 6.06
C GLN A 32 -6.88 -1.42 5.90
N ALA A 33 -6.20 -2.23 5.07
CA ALA A 33 -4.78 -2.06 4.79
C ALA A 33 -4.48 -0.70 4.15
N ALA A 34 -5.32 -0.23 3.22
CA ALA A 34 -5.19 1.10 2.62
C ALA A 34 -5.38 2.22 3.65
N GLN A 35 -6.38 2.09 4.55
CA GLN A 35 -6.57 3.05 5.63
C GLN A 35 -5.40 3.04 6.61
N ASP A 36 -4.88 1.86 6.95
CA ASP A 36 -3.71 1.71 7.82
C ASP A 36 -2.47 2.32 7.18
N ALA A 37 -2.30 2.22 5.85
CA ALA A 37 -1.22 2.87 5.13
C ALA A 37 -1.36 4.40 5.16
N MET A 38 -2.57 4.93 4.95
CA MET A 38 -2.86 6.38 5.06
C MET A 38 -2.59 6.93 6.45
N ASN A 39 -2.87 6.15 7.51
CA ASN A 39 -2.53 6.52 8.89
C ASN A 39 -1.00 6.62 9.14
N ARG A 40 -0.18 6.27 8.17
CA ARG A 40 1.29 6.27 8.21
C ARG A 40 1.89 7.19 7.12
N ASP A 41 1.05 7.98 6.45
CA ASP A 41 1.45 8.94 5.43
C ASP A 41 1.66 10.32 6.08
N PRO A 42 2.91 10.83 6.17
CA PRO A 42 3.18 12.16 6.73
C PRO A 42 2.36 13.27 6.05
N ASP A 43 2.14 13.17 4.74
CA ASP A 43 1.41 14.18 3.97
C ASP A 43 -0.07 14.24 4.39
N ALA A 44 -0.66 13.11 4.79
CA ALA A 44 -2.03 13.05 5.28
C ALA A 44 -2.21 13.76 6.65
N PHE A 45 -1.13 14.03 7.37
CA PHE A 45 -1.14 14.69 8.69
C PHE A 45 -0.49 16.08 8.69
N ASP A 46 -0.05 16.59 7.53
CA ASP A 46 0.67 17.86 7.43
C ASP A 46 1.88 17.88 8.37
N VAL A 47 2.71 16.84 8.27
CA VAL A 47 3.97 16.70 9.01
C VAL A 47 5.10 16.37 8.03
N TYR A 48 6.23 17.04 8.21
CA TYR A 48 7.43 16.74 7.43
C TYR A 48 8.25 15.69 8.17
N ILE A 49 8.37 14.50 7.58
CA ILE A 49 9.19 13.39 8.06
C ILE A 49 9.98 12.87 6.86
N ASN A 50 11.17 12.29 7.11
CA ASN A 50 12.04 11.72 6.08
C ASN A 50 11.27 10.93 4.98
N ASN A 51 11.71 11.06 3.73
CA ASN A 51 11.04 10.61 2.50
C ASN A 51 10.59 9.14 2.51
N ASP A 52 11.31 8.26 3.21
CA ASP A 52 10.96 6.83 3.26
C ASP A 52 9.98 6.46 4.39
N PHE A 53 9.57 7.40 5.24
CA PHE A 53 8.71 7.11 6.38
C PHE A 53 7.43 6.40 5.96
N HIS A 54 6.76 6.90 4.91
CA HIS A 54 5.55 6.27 4.38
C HIS A 54 5.83 4.87 3.82
N ALA A 55 6.94 4.67 3.13
CA ALA A 55 7.33 3.35 2.61
C ALA A 55 7.57 2.33 3.73
N TYR A 56 8.26 2.72 4.82
CA TYR A 56 8.40 1.88 6.01
C TYR A 56 7.06 1.65 6.72
N GLY A 57 6.18 2.65 6.73
CA GLY A 57 4.82 2.51 7.20
C GLY A 57 4.02 1.45 6.43
N CYS A 58 4.05 1.50 5.10
CA CYS A 58 3.45 0.47 4.24
C CYS A 58 4.11 -0.90 4.45
N ALA A 59 5.41 -0.97 4.70
CA ALA A 59 6.08 -2.23 5.07
C ALA A 59 5.53 -2.80 6.39
N GLU A 60 5.28 -1.96 7.39
CA GLU A 60 4.66 -2.39 8.66
C GLU A 60 3.23 -2.93 8.46
N VAL A 61 2.43 -2.33 7.57
CA VAL A 61 1.10 -2.83 7.18
C VAL A 61 1.20 -4.22 6.54
N ALA A 62 2.13 -4.39 5.58
CA ALA A 62 2.41 -5.68 4.96
C ALA A 62 2.83 -6.75 5.99
N GLU A 63 3.71 -6.40 6.93
CA GLU A 63 4.13 -7.27 8.02
C GLU A 63 2.97 -7.66 8.96
N ASN A 64 2.08 -6.71 9.28
CA ASN A 64 0.86 -6.96 10.06
C ASN A 64 -0.06 -7.97 9.37
N LEU A 65 -0.22 -7.87 8.04
CA LEU A 65 -0.99 -8.84 7.27
C LEU A 65 -0.32 -10.22 7.28
N LEU A 66 1.01 -10.30 7.11
CA LEU A 66 1.73 -11.59 7.15
C LEU A 66 1.73 -12.24 8.53
N ASN A 67 1.78 -11.45 9.61
CA ASN A 67 1.54 -11.94 10.96
C ASN A 67 0.17 -12.61 11.09
N GLN A 68 -0.88 -11.98 10.55
CA GLN A 68 -2.23 -12.56 10.55
C GLN A 68 -2.25 -13.87 9.77
N VAL A 69 -1.68 -13.91 8.56
CA VAL A 69 -1.58 -15.15 7.76
C VAL A 69 -0.86 -16.25 8.52
N HIS A 70 0.29 -15.94 9.13
CA HIS A 70 1.06 -16.90 9.92
C HIS A 70 0.25 -17.44 11.11
N ALA A 71 -0.42 -16.55 11.87
CA ALA A 71 -1.28 -16.93 12.99
C ALA A 71 -2.45 -17.83 12.55
N LYS A 72 -3.07 -17.54 11.39
CA LYS A 72 -4.14 -18.37 10.82
C LYS A 72 -3.63 -19.73 10.36
N CYS A 73 -2.47 -19.79 9.71
CA CYS A 73 -1.84 -21.06 9.32
C CYS A 73 -1.49 -21.91 10.54
N ALA A 74 -0.94 -21.31 11.60
CA ALA A 74 -0.64 -22.00 12.86
C ALA A 74 -1.88 -22.56 13.56
N ALA A 75 -3.06 -22.01 13.28
CA ALA A 75 -4.36 -22.48 13.76
C ALA A 75 -5.09 -23.41 12.76
N ASP A 76 -4.43 -23.83 11.67
CA ASP A 76 -5.01 -24.60 10.55
C ASP A 76 -6.23 -23.93 9.89
N ASP A 77 -6.38 -22.61 10.04
CA ASP A 77 -7.46 -21.82 9.45
C ASP A 77 -7.05 -21.26 8.07
N TYR A 78 -6.80 -22.18 7.13
CA TYR A 78 -6.32 -21.83 5.79
C TYR A 78 -7.36 -21.01 4.98
N LYS A 79 -8.63 -21.11 5.34
CA LYS A 79 -9.71 -20.31 4.73
C LYS A 79 -9.51 -18.83 5.04
N GLN A 80 -9.33 -18.48 6.31
CA GLN A 80 -9.06 -17.10 6.72
C GLN A 80 -7.67 -16.64 6.25
N ALA A 81 -6.65 -17.51 6.30
CA ALA A 81 -5.33 -17.19 5.78
C ALA A 81 -5.37 -16.78 4.29
N PHE A 82 -6.14 -17.52 3.47
CA PHE A 82 -6.37 -17.19 2.07
C PHE A 82 -7.08 -15.85 1.90
N GLN A 83 -8.13 -15.55 2.67
CA GLN A 83 -8.85 -14.28 2.59
C GLN A 83 -7.95 -13.08 2.94
N VAL A 84 -7.05 -13.23 3.91
CA VAL A 84 -6.06 -12.19 4.25
C VAL A 84 -5.06 -12.00 3.11
N LEU A 85 -4.51 -13.08 2.55
CA LEU A 85 -3.60 -13.02 1.41
C LEU A 85 -4.26 -12.41 0.17
N GLU A 86 -5.52 -12.77 -0.08
CA GLU A 86 -6.32 -12.19 -1.16
C GLU A 86 -6.48 -10.67 -0.98
N GLY A 87 -6.79 -10.22 0.24
CA GLY A 87 -6.87 -8.80 0.58
C GLY A 87 -5.53 -8.09 0.41
N PHE A 88 -4.44 -8.72 0.83
CA PHE A 88 -3.08 -8.21 0.62
C PHE A 88 -2.80 -8.05 -0.89
N THR A 89 -3.02 -9.07 -1.71
CA THR A 89 -2.82 -8.97 -3.17
C THR A 89 -3.64 -7.82 -3.77
N LYS A 90 -4.90 -7.64 -3.35
CA LYS A 90 -5.74 -6.53 -3.82
C LYS A 90 -5.20 -5.16 -3.40
N TRP A 91 -4.73 -5.00 -2.16
CA TRP A 91 -4.10 -3.76 -1.70
C TRP A 91 -2.84 -3.45 -2.52
N CYS A 92 -1.98 -4.45 -2.77
CA CYS A 92 -0.81 -4.31 -3.63
C CYS A 92 -1.11 -3.97 -5.09
N GLU A 93 -2.31 -4.21 -5.60
CA GLU A 93 -2.67 -3.74 -6.95
C GLU A 93 -2.87 -2.22 -7.01
N LYS A 94 -3.08 -1.58 -5.86
CA LYS A 94 -3.29 -0.13 -5.73
C LYS A 94 -2.07 0.58 -5.19
N ASP A 95 -1.41 -0.03 -4.20
CA ASP A 95 -0.34 0.60 -3.46
C ASP A 95 0.80 -0.40 -3.24
N GLN A 96 1.97 -0.06 -3.78
CA GLN A 96 3.20 -0.83 -3.63
C GLN A 96 4.29 0.04 -2.98
N THR A 97 3.93 1.11 -2.27
CA THR A 97 4.90 2.09 -1.78
C THR A 97 5.93 1.48 -0.83
N PHE A 98 5.63 0.37 -0.17
CA PHE A 98 6.66 -0.37 0.59
C PHE A 98 7.85 -0.83 -0.26
N THR A 99 7.70 -0.93 -1.59
CA THR A 99 8.80 -1.35 -2.48
C THR A 99 9.78 -0.22 -2.77
N THR A 100 9.44 1.02 -2.43
CA THR A 100 10.29 2.20 -2.65
C THR A 100 11.13 2.55 -1.43
N MET A 101 11.07 1.75 -0.34
CA MET A 101 11.90 1.98 0.85
C MET A 101 13.41 1.89 0.52
N ASP A 102 14.24 2.74 1.12
CA ASP A 102 15.72 2.66 1.04
C ASP A 102 16.31 1.54 1.93
N ASP A 103 15.64 0.39 1.94
CA ASP A 103 16.12 -0.87 2.52
C ASP A 103 15.72 -2.01 1.58
N GLY A 104 16.48 -2.10 0.48
CA GLY A 104 16.26 -3.11 -0.54
C GLY A 104 16.38 -4.54 -0.01
N GLU A 105 17.16 -4.79 1.04
CA GLU A 105 17.29 -6.13 1.65
C GLU A 105 16.01 -6.53 2.40
N ARG A 106 15.44 -5.62 3.20
CA ARG A 106 14.17 -5.82 3.90
C ARG A 106 13.01 -5.94 2.93
N CYS A 107 12.94 -5.08 1.93
CA CYS A 107 11.95 -5.15 0.86
C CYS A 107 11.98 -6.53 0.17
N ASN A 108 13.16 -6.98 -0.26
CA ASN A 108 13.33 -8.29 -0.89
C ASN A 108 12.95 -9.46 0.04
N ALA A 109 13.30 -9.37 1.32
CA ALA A 109 12.94 -10.40 2.30
C ALA A 109 11.42 -10.46 2.53
N LEU A 110 10.74 -9.30 2.54
CA LEU A 110 9.29 -9.19 2.70
C LEU A 110 8.55 -9.76 1.49
N ILE A 111 9.01 -9.45 0.27
CA ILE A 111 8.46 -10.01 -0.98
C ILE A 111 8.63 -11.54 -1.01
N LYS A 112 9.81 -12.05 -0.64
CA LYS A 112 10.05 -13.50 -0.53
C LYS A 112 9.12 -14.15 0.49
N LEU A 113 8.90 -13.50 1.63
CA LEU A 113 7.99 -13.97 2.67
C LEU A 113 6.54 -14.03 2.18
N LEU A 114 6.06 -12.98 1.50
CA LEU A 114 4.73 -12.92 0.89
C LEU A 114 4.53 -14.06 -0.13
N LEU A 115 5.47 -14.24 -1.05
CA LEU A 115 5.37 -15.30 -2.06
C LEU A 115 5.42 -16.69 -1.43
N SER A 116 6.24 -16.89 -0.39
CA SER A 116 6.28 -18.14 0.36
C SER A 116 4.97 -18.41 1.10
N ALA A 117 4.36 -17.39 1.72
CA ALA A 117 3.06 -17.49 2.38
C ALA A 117 1.97 -17.95 1.39
N TRP A 118 1.94 -17.36 0.19
CA TRP A 118 1.03 -17.75 -0.88
C TRP A 118 1.21 -19.20 -1.29
N VAL A 119 2.45 -19.65 -1.51
CA VAL A 119 2.72 -21.06 -1.87
C VAL A 119 2.33 -22.00 -0.72
N HIS A 120 2.62 -21.63 0.53
CA HIS A 120 2.26 -22.43 1.70
C HIS A 120 0.75 -22.60 1.82
N VAL A 121 -0.03 -21.51 1.80
CA VAL A 121 -1.50 -21.55 1.86
C VAL A 121 -2.07 -22.29 0.65
N ALA A 122 -1.57 -22.02 -0.55
CA ALA A 122 -2.06 -22.65 -1.78
C ALA A 122 -1.89 -24.19 -1.79
N ARG A 123 -0.83 -24.69 -1.15
CA ARG A 123 -0.51 -26.13 -1.09
C ARG A 123 -1.11 -26.82 0.11
N THR A 124 -0.76 -26.35 1.31
CA THR A 124 -1.18 -26.97 2.57
C THR A 124 -2.68 -26.79 2.78
N GLY A 125 -3.19 -25.60 2.42
CA GLY A 125 -4.60 -25.27 2.48
C GLY A 125 -5.41 -25.70 1.27
N HIS A 126 -4.83 -26.36 0.25
CA HIS A 126 -5.49 -26.62 -1.03
C HIS A 126 -6.88 -27.25 -0.88
N ALA A 127 -7.00 -28.25 0.00
CA ALA A 127 -8.27 -28.93 0.27
C ALA A 127 -9.36 -28.00 0.82
N HIS A 128 -8.98 -26.91 1.49
CA HIS A 128 -9.87 -25.93 2.12
C HIS A 128 -10.22 -24.77 1.18
N ILE A 129 -9.39 -24.49 0.18
CA ILE A 129 -9.50 -23.26 -0.62
C ILE A 129 -9.76 -23.48 -2.11
N LYS A 130 -9.59 -24.71 -2.64
CA LYS A 130 -9.79 -25.01 -4.06
C LYS A 130 -11.21 -24.70 -4.57
N ASP A 131 -12.19 -24.70 -3.66
CA ASP A 131 -13.60 -24.45 -3.98
C ASP A 131 -13.93 -22.94 -3.97
N PHE A 132 -12.97 -22.08 -3.62
CA PHE A 132 -13.14 -20.64 -3.79
C PHE A 132 -13.21 -20.29 -5.28
N VAL A 133 -14.33 -19.71 -5.67
CA VAL A 133 -14.67 -19.37 -7.07
C VAL A 133 -13.61 -18.47 -7.70
N ASN A 134 -12.95 -17.64 -6.90
CA ASN A 134 -11.93 -16.67 -7.32
C ASN A 134 -10.47 -17.17 -7.16
N PHE A 135 -10.23 -18.39 -6.65
CA PHE A 135 -8.87 -18.87 -6.32
C PHE A 135 -7.89 -18.71 -7.49
N ARG A 136 -8.26 -19.16 -8.69
CA ARG A 136 -7.41 -19.08 -9.89
C ARG A 136 -7.16 -17.63 -10.33
N PHE A 137 -8.16 -16.77 -10.20
CA PHE A 137 -8.04 -15.34 -10.52
C PHE A 137 -7.04 -14.67 -9.59
N VAL A 138 -7.19 -14.83 -8.28
CA VAL A 138 -6.31 -14.22 -7.27
C VAL A 138 -4.88 -14.77 -7.40
N LEU A 139 -4.72 -16.07 -7.63
CA LEU A 139 -3.41 -16.68 -7.87
C LEU A 139 -2.73 -16.09 -9.12
N GLY A 140 -3.48 -15.87 -10.21
CA GLY A 140 -2.98 -15.20 -11.41
C GLY A 140 -2.53 -13.76 -11.15
N LYS A 141 -3.28 -12.98 -10.35
CA LYS A 141 -2.88 -11.64 -9.92
C LYS A 141 -1.60 -11.67 -9.09
N THR A 142 -1.50 -12.62 -8.16
CA THR A 142 -0.33 -12.81 -7.30
C THR A 142 0.91 -13.19 -8.12
N VAL A 143 0.79 -14.04 -9.14
CA VAL A 143 1.92 -14.35 -10.05
C VAL A 143 2.38 -13.09 -10.79
N LYS A 144 1.44 -12.28 -11.29
CA LYS A 144 1.76 -11.02 -11.96
C LYS A 144 2.48 -10.06 -11.01
N LEU A 145 1.95 -9.88 -9.80
CA LEU A 145 2.56 -9.07 -8.75
C LEU A 145 3.97 -9.57 -8.42
N GLY A 146 4.15 -10.87 -8.17
CA GLY A 146 5.46 -11.46 -7.88
C GLY A 146 6.48 -11.26 -9.00
N LYS A 147 6.05 -11.22 -10.27
CA LYS A 147 6.92 -10.89 -11.41
C LYS A 147 7.28 -9.40 -11.47
N GLN A 148 6.36 -8.52 -11.07
CA GLN A 148 6.61 -7.07 -11.00
C GLN A 148 7.56 -6.71 -9.86
N LEU A 149 7.44 -7.40 -8.73
CA LEU A 149 8.25 -7.19 -7.53
C LEU A 149 9.65 -7.82 -7.61
N GLN A 150 9.90 -8.69 -8.61
CA GLN A 150 11.21 -9.27 -8.83
C GLN A 150 12.06 -8.36 -9.71
N ASP A 151 12.92 -7.55 -9.08
CA ASP A 151 14.07 -7.00 -9.79
C ASP A 151 15.08 -8.12 -10.07
N GLY A 152 15.55 -8.16 -11.32
CA GLY A 152 16.08 -9.32 -12.06
C GLY A 152 17.22 -10.16 -11.46
N ASP A 153 17.67 -9.90 -10.23
CA ASP A 153 18.72 -10.66 -9.53
C ASP A 153 18.22 -11.47 -8.32
N THR A 154 16.97 -11.28 -7.86
CA THR A 154 16.46 -12.04 -6.71
C THR A 154 15.80 -13.34 -7.13
N VAL A 155 16.59 -14.42 -7.08
CA VAL A 155 16.18 -15.82 -7.29
C VAL A 155 15.18 -16.24 -6.21
N SER A 156 13.91 -15.87 -6.35
CA SER A 156 12.82 -16.55 -5.66
C SER A 156 12.04 -17.36 -6.69
N ASN A 157 12.00 -18.68 -6.52
CA ASN A 157 11.18 -19.56 -7.34
C ASN A 157 9.66 -19.37 -7.07
N GLY A 158 9.28 -18.35 -6.29
CA GLY A 158 7.91 -18.10 -5.85
C GLY A 158 6.93 -17.93 -7.02
N PRO A 159 7.15 -16.99 -7.96
CA PRO A 159 6.22 -16.79 -9.07
C PRO A 159 6.13 -18.02 -9.99
N ALA A 160 7.24 -18.73 -10.20
CA ALA A 160 7.25 -19.98 -10.96
C ALA A 160 6.47 -21.09 -10.26
N ALA A 161 6.59 -21.20 -8.93
CA ALA A 161 5.84 -22.16 -8.13
C ALA A 161 4.33 -21.88 -8.15
N LEU A 162 3.94 -20.61 -8.01
CA LEU A 162 2.55 -20.18 -8.09
C LEU A 162 1.99 -20.38 -9.51
N GLN A 163 2.80 -20.13 -10.56
CA GLN A 163 2.42 -20.42 -11.94
C GLN A 163 2.18 -21.92 -12.15
N ALA A 164 3.04 -22.79 -11.63
CA ALA A 164 2.84 -24.23 -11.71
C ALA A 164 1.53 -24.69 -11.04
N LEU A 165 1.21 -24.11 -9.87
CA LEU A 165 -0.08 -24.35 -9.20
C LEU A 165 -1.26 -23.88 -10.05
N LEU A 166 -1.14 -22.71 -10.69
CA LEU A 166 -2.16 -22.18 -11.59
C LEU A 166 -2.38 -23.09 -12.80
N ASP A 167 -1.31 -23.63 -13.38
CA ASP A 167 -1.35 -24.53 -14.53
C ASP A 167 -1.91 -25.92 -14.18
N GLY A 168 -2.29 -26.14 -12.92
CA GLY A 168 -2.83 -27.41 -12.43
C GLY A 168 -1.78 -28.50 -12.32
N ALA A 169 -0.49 -28.14 -12.35
CA ALA A 169 0.56 -29.09 -12.06
C ALA A 169 0.39 -29.52 -10.59
N GLU A 170 0.27 -30.83 -10.37
CA GLU A 170 0.65 -31.38 -9.08
C GLU A 170 2.11 -30.99 -8.89
N VAL A 171 2.36 -30.03 -8.01
CA VAL A 171 3.72 -29.55 -7.80
C VAL A 171 4.46 -30.66 -7.09
N GLN A 172 5.12 -31.50 -7.88
CA GLN A 172 5.95 -32.59 -7.39
C GLN A 172 7.02 -31.97 -6.51
N THR A 173 6.91 -32.20 -5.20
CA THR A 173 8.01 -31.98 -4.27
C THR A 173 8.95 -33.15 -4.51
N SER A 174 9.77 -33.04 -5.56
CA SER A 174 10.75 -34.07 -5.88
C SER A 174 11.63 -34.28 -4.64
N ASP A 175 11.44 -35.41 -3.99
CA ASP A 175 12.34 -36.05 -3.03
C ASP A 175 12.72 -35.31 -1.73
N GLN A 176 12.08 -34.21 -1.34
CA GLN A 176 12.26 -33.66 0.01
C GLN A 176 11.45 -34.46 1.04
N LYS A 177 12.14 -35.33 1.78
CA LYS A 177 11.67 -35.91 3.05
C LYS A 177 11.04 -34.83 3.94
N SER A 178 9.71 -34.85 4.00
CA SER A 178 8.88 -34.60 5.18
C SER A 178 9.05 -33.31 5.99
N SER A 179 9.59 -32.21 5.45
CA SER A 179 9.42 -30.93 6.14
C SER A 179 8.00 -30.42 5.85
N PRO A 180 7.14 -30.22 6.88
CA PRO A 180 5.82 -29.61 6.69
C PRO A 180 5.91 -28.14 6.25
N ASP A 181 7.11 -27.55 6.30
CA ASP A 181 7.37 -26.16 5.91
C ASP A 181 7.67 -26.02 4.41
N TYR A 182 6.65 -26.27 3.58
CA TYR A 182 6.77 -26.10 2.13
C TYR A 182 7.15 -24.66 1.78
N TYR A 183 8.17 -24.51 0.91
CA TYR A 183 8.76 -23.21 0.54
C TYR A 183 9.32 -22.41 1.72
N ALA A 184 9.59 -23.09 2.83
CA ALA A 184 10.23 -22.53 4.00
C ALA A 184 9.46 -21.32 4.57
N PHE A 185 8.13 -21.26 4.48
CA PHE A 185 7.35 -20.10 4.96
C PHE A 185 7.61 -19.82 6.44
N ASN A 186 7.51 -20.82 7.32
CA ASN A 186 7.75 -20.64 8.75
C ASN A 186 9.22 -20.31 9.03
N THR A 187 10.13 -20.92 8.29
CA THR A 187 11.58 -20.63 8.39
C THR A 187 11.88 -19.19 7.97
N LEU A 188 11.40 -18.76 6.80
CA LEU A 188 11.55 -17.39 6.28
C LEU A 188 10.86 -16.39 7.19
N PHE A 189 9.69 -16.71 7.73
CA PHE A 189 9.00 -15.88 8.70
C PHE A 189 9.84 -15.72 9.97
N SER A 190 10.36 -16.80 10.51
CA SER A 190 11.24 -16.77 11.69
C SER A 190 12.52 -15.98 11.42
N ASP A 191 13.13 -16.15 10.26
CA ASP A 191 14.35 -15.44 9.88
C ASP A 191 14.07 -13.94 9.66
N TYR A 192 12.96 -13.60 9.02
CA TYR A 192 12.50 -12.21 8.88
C TYR A 192 12.26 -11.56 10.25
N VAL A 193 11.59 -12.26 11.18
CA VAL A 193 11.40 -11.78 12.56
C VAL A 193 12.72 -11.57 13.30
N LYS A 194 13.73 -12.42 13.08
CA LYS A 194 15.06 -12.24 13.71
C LYS A 194 15.80 -11.02 13.16
N LEU A 195 15.66 -10.74 11.87
CA LEU A 195 16.37 -9.64 11.20
C LEU A 195 15.70 -8.30 11.44
N TYR A 196 14.38 -8.23 11.29
CA TYR A 196 13.63 -6.96 11.24
C TYR A 196 12.60 -6.81 12.37
N GLY A 197 12.32 -7.88 13.12
CA GLY A 197 11.32 -7.85 14.18
C GLY A 197 11.79 -7.08 15.41
N LYS A 198 10.88 -6.28 15.99
CA LYS A 198 11.08 -5.63 17.28
C LYS A 198 10.44 -6.49 18.38
N SER A 199 11.19 -6.82 19.42
CA SER A 199 10.73 -7.69 20.52
C SER A 199 10.20 -9.06 20.07
N GLY A 200 10.79 -9.64 19.01
CA GLY A 200 10.43 -10.97 18.50
C GLY A 200 9.13 -11.04 17.71
N LYS A 201 8.62 -9.90 17.23
CA LYS A 201 7.48 -9.81 16.30
C LYS A 201 7.79 -8.83 15.17
N ILE A 202 7.22 -9.06 13.99
CA ILE A 202 7.21 -8.07 12.89
C ILE A 202 5.92 -7.24 12.97
N GLY A 203 5.83 -6.17 12.19
CA GLY A 203 4.68 -5.27 12.22
C GLY A 203 4.55 -4.51 13.54
N GLY A 204 3.35 -4.01 13.79
CA GLY A 204 3.02 -3.16 14.93
C GLY A 204 2.38 -1.86 14.48
N ASP A 205 2.73 -0.80 15.20
CA ASP A 205 2.19 0.54 15.05
C ASP A 205 3.25 1.63 15.26
N ALA A 206 4.52 1.28 15.04
CA ALA A 206 5.64 2.19 15.21
C ALA A 206 5.62 3.35 14.20
N PHE A 207 4.93 3.18 13.07
CA PHE A 207 4.76 4.22 12.04
C PHE A 207 3.36 4.83 12.00
N ASP A 208 2.45 4.37 12.87
CA ASP A 208 1.06 4.83 12.92
C ASP A 208 0.98 6.22 13.56
N LEU A 209 0.87 7.25 12.72
CA LEU A 209 0.86 8.66 13.15
C LEU A 209 -0.38 8.99 14.00
N THR A 210 -1.47 8.22 13.88
CA THR A 210 -2.66 8.40 14.73
C THR A 210 -2.40 8.05 16.20
N LYS A 211 -1.28 7.38 16.49
CA LYS A 211 -0.87 6.97 17.84
C LYS A 211 0.36 7.73 18.35
N GLN A 212 0.88 8.66 17.56
CA GLN A 212 2.03 9.47 17.93
C GLN A 212 1.57 10.87 18.34
N ASP A 213 2.40 11.57 19.10
CA ASP A 213 2.18 12.98 19.38
C ASP A 213 2.64 13.80 18.18
N LEU A 214 1.69 14.29 17.39
CA LEU A 214 1.97 15.06 16.17
C LEU A 214 2.68 16.39 16.47
N GLU A 215 2.50 16.96 17.67
CA GLU A 215 3.14 18.22 18.03
C GLU A 215 4.64 18.00 18.31
N GLU A 216 5.00 16.86 18.92
CA GLU A 216 6.40 16.44 19.08
C GLU A 216 7.06 16.14 17.73
N LEU A 217 6.37 15.48 16.80
CA LEU A 217 6.90 15.19 15.46
C LEU A 217 7.17 16.45 14.64
N ARG A 218 6.28 17.44 14.71
CA ARG A 218 6.46 18.72 14.01
C ARG A 218 7.68 19.50 14.53
N GLN A 219 7.95 19.42 15.84
CA GLN A 219 9.14 20.04 16.44
C GLN A 219 10.42 19.31 16.01
N GLN A 220 10.40 17.97 15.95
CA GLN A 220 11.56 17.20 15.50
C GLN A 220 11.93 17.51 14.04
N GLY A 221 10.93 17.72 13.18
CA GLY A 221 11.17 18.11 11.79
C GLY A 221 11.69 19.54 11.61
N SER A 222 11.36 20.47 12.52
CA SER A 222 11.88 21.85 12.43
C SER A 222 13.33 21.98 12.91
N ASP A 223 13.72 21.19 13.90
CA ASP A 223 15.03 21.33 14.53
C ASP A 223 16.17 20.74 13.66
N GLU A 224 15.88 19.75 12.80
CA GLU A 224 16.87 19.17 11.88
C GLU A 224 17.28 20.12 10.73
N ASP A 225 16.44 21.10 10.40
CA ASP A 225 16.76 22.15 9.41
C ASP A 225 17.43 23.39 10.05
N GLU A 226 17.37 23.53 11.38
CA GLU A 226 17.97 24.67 12.08
C GLU A 226 19.42 24.40 12.56
N ASP A 227 19.83 23.13 12.66
CA ASP A 227 21.21 22.74 13.08
C ASP A 227 22.20 22.55 11.90
N GLU A 228 21.82 22.90 10.65
CA GLU A 228 22.81 23.24 9.60
C GLU A 228 23.40 24.66 9.87
N ASP A 229 23.96 24.82 11.06
CA ASP A 229 24.59 26.01 11.57
C ASP A 229 25.84 26.39 10.73
N GLY A 230 25.82 27.59 10.12
CA GLY A 230 27.00 28.45 10.17
C GLY A 230 27.96 28.48 8.97
N GLU A 231 27.72 27.75 7.88
CA GLU A 231 28.43 27.94 6.60
C GLU A 231 27.51 28.09 5.36
N GLY A 232 26.19 28.06 5.54
CA GLY A 232 25.20 28.35 4.47
C GLY A 232 25.19 29.81 3.99
N GLY A 233 25.85 30.73 4.72
CA GLY A 233 26.14 32.08 4.24
C GLY A 233 27.13 32.11 3.06
N GLY A 234 27.89 31.03 2.84
CA GLY A 234 29.01 31.01 1.92
C GLY A 234 28.65 31.37 0.48
N MET A 235 27.54 30.89 -0.07
CA MET A 235 27.23 31.13 -1.48
C MET A 235 26.66 32.53 -1.73
N ALA A 236 25.73 33.00 -0.91
CA ALA A 236 25.15 34.34 -1.02
C ALA A 236 26.19 35.43 -0.68
N GLU A 237 27.01 35.23 0.37
CA GLU A 237 28.09 36.14 0.72
C GLU A 237 29.24 36.10 -0.29
N MET A 238 29.58 34.95 -0.88
CA MET A 238 30.57 34.86 -1.95
C MET A 238 30.08 35.54 -3.23
N MET A 239 28.80 35.42 -3.59
CA MET A 239 28.22 36.18 -4.70
C MET A 239 28.22 37.68 -4.40
N LEU A 240 27.83 38.09 -3.20
CA LEU A 240 27.85 39.50 -2.79
C LEU A 240 29.28 40.07 -2.81
N ALA A 241 30.27 39.31 -2.32
CA ALA A 241 31.67 39.70 -2.31
C ALA A 241 32.23 39.85 -3.73
N THR A 242 31.91 38.90 -4.62
CA THR A 242 32.31 38.95 -6.04
C THR A 242 31.66 40.16 -6.73
N PHE A 243 30.38 40.39 -6.50
CA PHE A 243 29.66 41.52 -7.07
C PHE A 243 30.18 42.87 -6.55
N ASN A 244 30.49 42.96 -5.26
CA ASN A 244 31.08 44.15 -4.64
C ASN A 244 32.50 44.42 -5.13
N GLN A 245 33.28 43.38 -5.46
CA GLN A 245 34.57 43.53 -6.09
C GLN A 245 34.46 44.16 -7.48
N GLU A 246 33.47 43.76 -8.29
CA GLU A 246 33.18 44.38 -9.59
C GLU A 246 32.68 45.81 -9.47
N LEU A 247 31.76 46.09 -8.55
CA LEU A 247 31.27 47.45 -8.29
C LEU A 247 32.41 48.38 -7.85
N SER A 248 33.30 47.90 -6.98
CA SER A 248 34.49 48.65 -6.57
C SER A 248 35.43 48.94 -7.73
N ALA A 249 35.65 47.99 -8.63
CA ALA A 249 36.47 48.19 -9.83
C ALA A 249 35.88 49.26 -10.78
N GLN A 250 34.56 49.45 -10.74
CA GLN A 250 33.83 50.47 -11.50
C GLN A 250 33.66 51.80 -10.75
N GLY A 251 34.19 51.94 -9.53
CA GLY A 251 34.01 53.14 -8.70
C GLY A 251 32.58 53.35 -8.21
N ARG A 252 31.79 52.28 -8.13
CA ARG A 252 30.39 52.30 -7.64
C ARG A 252 30.35 51.98 -6.14
N PRO A 253 29.33 52.48 -5.41
CA PRO A 253 29.15 52.13 -4.00
C PRO A 253 28.87 50.63 -3.85
N LEU A 254 29.44 50.03 -2.80
CA LEU A 254 29.22 48.64 -2.44
C LEU A 254 27.77 48.42 -2.02
N MET A 255 27.21 47.26 -2.37
CA MET A 255 25.88 46.85 -1.95
C MET A 255 25.95 46.01 -0.67
N THR A 256 24.95 46.20 0.18
CA THR A 256 24.67 45.33 1.32
C THR A 256 23.78 44.17 0.91
N LEU A 257 23.64 43.17 1.78
CA LEU A 257 22.72 42.05 1.56
C LEU A 257 21.27 42.56 1.41
N ASP A 258 20.89 43.58 2.20
CA ASP A 258 19.57 44.23 2.14
C ASP A 258 19.31 44.91 0.80
N ASP A 259 20.33 45.52 0.19
CA ASP A 259 20.21 46.14 -1.13
C ASP A 259 19.92 45.09 -2.21
N VAL A 260 20.61 43.95 -2.15
CA VAL A 260 20.42 42.83 -3.09
C VAL A 260 19.05 42.20 -2.91
N HIS A 261 18.63 41.94 -1.67
CA HIS A 261 17.30 41.41 -1.38
C HIS A 261 16.21 42.36 -1.88
N GLY A 262 16.37 43.67 -1.68
CA GLY A 262 15.44 44.68 -2.18
C GLY A 262 15.37 44.75 -3.70
N ILE A 263 16.46 44.46 -4.42
CA ILE A 263 16.46 44.37 -5.89
C ILE A 263 15.72 43.11 -6.35
N ILE A 264 15.99 41.95 -5.75
CA ILE A 264 15.33 40.68 -6.09
C ILE A 264 13.82 40.78 -5.87
N MET A 265 13.39 41.28 -4.71
CA MET A 265 11.98 41.46 -4.40
C MET A 265 11.28 42.43 -5.35
N ARG A 266 11.96 43.50 -5.79
CA ARG A 266 11.41 44.40 -6.81
C ARG A 266 11.33 43.76 -8.19
N SER A 267 12.29 42.92 -8.58
CA SER A 267 12.24 42.18 -9.85
C SER A 267 11.13 41.12 -9.84
N LEU A 268 10.95 40.40 -8.74
CA LEU A 268 9.86 39.42 -8.59
C LEU A 268 8.48 40.09 -8.61
N MET A 269 8.35 41.25 -7.95
CA MET A 269 7.09 42.00 -7.97
C MET A 269 6.85 42.78 -9.28
N ALA A 270 7.87 43.01 -10.09
CA ALA A 270 7.73 43.69 -11.38
C ALA A 270 7.44 42.74 -12.55
N GLY A 271 7.43 41.42 -12.34
CA GLY A 271 7.21 40.40 -13.39
C GLY A 271 5.79 39.87 -13.48
N GLY A 272 4.77 40.63 -13.08
CA GLY A 272 3.39 40.13 -12.92
C GLY A 272 2.35 40.54 -13.94
N ASP A 273 2.65 41.43 -14.91
CA ASP A 273 1.57 42.12 -15.66
C ASP A 273 1.62 42.02 -17.20
N ASP A 274 2.53 41.25 -17.82
CA ASP A 274 2.69 41.27 -19.29
C ASP A 274 2.68 39.88 -19.94
N ASP A 275 1.61 39.08 -19.78
CA ASP A 275 1.30 37.96 -20.69
C ASP A 275 -0.23 37.67 -20.71
N ASP A 276 -1.04 38.70 -20.97
CA ASP A 276 -2.41 38.56 -21.50
C ASP A 276 -2.34 38.58 -23.06
N GLU A 277 -1.64 37.63 -23.68
CA GLU A 277 -1.76 37.37 -25.12
C GLU A 277 -2.63 36.13 -25.37
N ASP A 278 -3.93 36.39 -25.53
CA ASP A 278 -4.83 35.81 -26.53
C ASP A 278 -4.45 34.41 -27.09
N GLU A 279 -4.72 33.34 -26.34
CA GLU A 279 -5.01 32.04 -26.96
C GLU A 279 -6.51 31.98 -27.32
N GLU A 280 -6.79 32.34 -28.57
CA GLU A 280 -8.10 32.10 -29.21
C GLU A 280 -8.46 30.61 -29.13
N GLY A 281 -9.63 30.36 -28.53
CA GLY A 281 -10.16 29.02 -28.29
C GLY A 281 -10.47 28.24 -29.57
N GLU A 282 -9.98 27.01 -29.61
CA GLU A 282 -10.63 25.94 -30.37
C GLU A 282 -11.80 25.39 -29.55
N GLU A 283 -13.00 25.67 -30.04
CA GLU A 283 -14.28 25.11 -29.62
C GLU A 283 -14.27 23.58 -29.80
N GLY A 284 -13.91 22.85 -28.74
CA GLY A 284 -14.15 21.42 -28.61
C GLY A 284 -15.53 21.18 -28.02
N GLU A 285 -16.45 20.71 -28.86
CA GLU A 285 -17.84 20.36 -28.58
C GLU A 285 -18.01 19.58 -27.25
N GLU A 286 -18.54 20.26 -26.23
CA GLU A 286 -19.10 19.60 -25.04
C GLU A 286 -20.46 19.01 -25.40
N GLU A 287 -20.52 17.68 -25.50
CA GLU A 287 -21.80 16.97 -25.51
C GLU A 287 -22.36 16.98 -24.08
N ASP A 288 -23.27 17.93 -23.85
CA ASP A 288 -24.30 17.89 -22.82
C ASP A 288 -25.00 16.52 -22.82
N SER A 289 -24.81 15.76 -21.75
CA SER A 289 -25.73 14.68 -21.37
C SER A 289 -26.41 15.08 -20.07
N GLU A 290 -27.48 15.81 -20.30
CA GLU A 290 -28.63 16.11 -19.46
C GLU A 290 -29.27 14.83 -18.87
N GLU A 291 -29.96 15.03 -17.74
CA GLU A 291 -31.00 14.18 -17.13
C GLU A 291 -30.50 12.95 -16.35
N GLY A 292 -31.00 12.64 -15.15
CA GLY A 292 -32.18 13.12 -14.44
C GLY A 292 -32.71 12.01 -13.53
N GLU A 293 -33.43 12.44 -12.50
CA GLU A 293 -34.44 11.71 -11.72
C GLU A 293 -34.01 10.55 -10.80
N GLU A 294 -33.90 10.93 -9.52
CA GLU A 294 -34.66 10.39 -8.39
C GLU A 294 -35.63 9.24 -8.73
N GLY A 295 -35.31 8.05 -8.21
CA GLY A 295 -36.22 6.91 -8.11
C GLY A 295 -36.28 6.44 -6.66
N GLU A 296 -37.18 7.05 -5.88
CA GLU A 296 -37.71 6.45 -4.66
C GLU A 296 -38.42 5.15 -5.03
N GLY A 297 -38.02 4.05 -4.40
CA GLY A 297 -38.61 2.72 -4.60
C GLY A 297 -38.62 1.99 -3.27
N ASP A 298 -39.73 2.14 -2.56
CA ASP A 298 -40.21 1.24 -1.50
C ASP A 298 -40.12 -0.21 -1.97
N GLU A 299 -39.43 -1.07 -1.22
CA GLU A 299 -39.83 -2.47 -1.08
C GLU A 299 -39.77 -2.85 0.39
N GLU A 300 -40.97 -2.86 0.96
CA GLU A 300 -41.38 -3.65 2.11
C GLU A 300 -40.97 -5.11 1.88
N GLU A 301 -40.27 -5.73 2.83
CA GLU A 301 -40.47 -7.15 3.14
C GLU A 301 -40.31 -7.34 4.65
N GLU A 302 -41.47 -7.36 5.30
CA GLU A 302 -41.70 -8.13 6.52
C GLU A 302 -41.36 -9.59 6.23
N GLU A 303 -40.58 -10.27 7.09
CA GLU A 303 -40.92 -11.62 7.54
C GLU A 303 -40.29 -11.89 8.91
N GLU A 304 -41.05 -12.66 9.67
CA GLU A 304 -41.01 -12.80 11.10
C GLU A 304 -40.10 -13.93 11.59
N ALA A 305 -39.68 -13.78 12.86
CA ALA A 305 -39.75 -14.77 13.92
C ALA A 305 -38.72 -15.92 14.07
N GLU A 306 -38.70 -16.34 15.34
CA GLU A 306 -38.16 -17.56 15.97
C GLU A 306 -36.68 -17.50 16.36
N ASP A 307 -36.33 -17.09 17.59
CA ASP A 307 -36.56 -17.79 18.87
C ASP A 307 -36.18 -19.27 18.85
N SER A 308 -34.96 -19.57 19.26
CA SER A 308 -34.73 -20.71 20.16
C SER A 308 -33.41 -20.58 20.90
N LYS A 309 -33.56 -20.35 22.21
CA LYS A 309 -32.62 -20.79 23.23
C LYS A 309 -32.24 -22.26 23.03
N GLU A 310 -30.95 -22.58 23.16
CA GLU A 310 -30.60 -23.79 23.90
C GLU A 310 -29.27 -23.62 24.65
N GLU A 311 -29.39 -23.62 25.97
CA GLU A 311 -28.31 -23.83 26.93
C GLU A 311 -27.77 -25.27 26.78
N GLY A 312 -26.46 -25.43 26.68
CA GLY A 312 -25.83 -26.74 26.51
C GLY A 312 -24.49 -26.86 27.21
N ALA A 313 -24.54 -27.03 28.52
CA ALA A 313 -23.54 -27.47 29.49
C ALA A 313 -22.18 -28.02 28.97
N ALA A 314 -21.09 -27.53 29.60
CA ALA A 314 -19.82 -28.24 29.74
C ALA A 314 -19.98 -29.57 30.51
N PRO A 315 -19.07 -30.55 30.33
CA PRO A 315 -18.10 -30.76 31.40
C PRO A 315 -16.69 -31.22 30.98
N ALA A 316 -15.71 -30.65 31.69
CA ALA A 316 -14.55 -31.24 32.36
C ALA A 316 -13.86 -32.55 31.87
N ALA A 317 -12.53 -32.44 31.89
CA ALA A 317 -11.53 -33.38 32.41
C ALA A 317 -10.84 -34.36 31.44
N SER A 318 -9.51 -34.25 31.36
CA SER A 318 -8.62 -35.35 31.79
C SER A 318 -7.15 -34.91 31.75
N LYS A 319 -6.56 -34.72 32.93
CA LYS A 319 -5.10 -34.70 33.16
C LYS A 319 -4.52 -36.07 32.80
N LYS A 320 -3.49 -36.12 31.93
CA LYS A 320 -2.57 -37.26 31.85
C LYS A 320 -1.18 -36.80 32.26
N ALA A 321 -0.82 -37.14 33.50
CA ALA A 321 0.56 -37.21 33.93
C ALA A 321 1.23 -38.41 33.22
N ARG A 322 2.42 -38.20 32.67
CA ARG A 322 3.35 -39.29 32.33
C ARG A 322 4.63 -39.10 33.14
N LYS A 323 4.98 -40.19 33.83
CA LYS A 323 6.29 -40.44 34.43
C LYS A 323 7.40 -40.36 33.39
#